data_AF-A0A0Q0B4I7-F1
#
_entry.id   AF-A0A0Q0B4I7-F1
#
_cell.length_a   1.000
_cell.length_b   1.000
_cell.length_c   1.000
_cell.angle_alpha   90.00
_cell.angle_beta   90.00
_cell.angle_gamma   90.00
#
_symmetry.space_group_name_H-M   'P 1'
#
loop_
_entity.id
_entity.type
_entity.pdbx_description
1 polymer ?
#
loop_
_entity_poly.entity_id
_entity_poly.type
_entity_poly.pdbx_seq_one_letter_code
_entity_poly.pdbx_strand_id
1 'polypeptide(L)'
;MHGSAPDIFGKNIANPIAMIWSGALMLEFLGQGDERFTAAHDEIITAIEQVIASGDVTPDLGGKRSTQEVGAAIAGRVSAAQ
;
A
#
# COMPACT_ATOMS: atom_id res chain seq x y z
N MET A 1 8.65 0.94 -9.06
CA MET A 1 8.07 1.94 -9.97
C MET A 1 7.52 1.22 -11.20
N HIS A 2 6.30 1.53 -11.62
CA HIS A 2 5.68 1.00 -12.84
C HIS A 2 4.97 2.11 -13.63
N GLY A 3 4.77 1.89 -14.93
CA GLY A 3 3.99 2.78 -15.80
C GLY A 3 2.47 2.53 -15.70
N SER A 4 1.73 2.90 -16.74
CA SER A 4 0.26 2.74 -16.82
C SER A 4 -0.22 1.29 -16.99
N ALA A 5 0.69 0.36 -17.31
CA ALA A 5 0.44 -1.07 -17.51
C ALA A 5 -0.85 -1.39 -18.34
N PRO A 6 -0.92 -0.95 -19.62
CA PRO A 6 -2.13 -1.07 -20.43
C PRO A 6 -2.59 -2.52 -20.65
N ASP A 7 -1.68 -3.47 -20.61
CA ASP A 7 -1.90 -4.91 -20.79
C ASP A 7 -2.71 -5.55 -19.64
N ILE A 8 -2.72 -4.94 -18.45
CA ILE A 8 -3.48 -5.38 -17.28
C ILE A 8 -4.58 -4.39 -16.85
N PHE A 9 -4.73 -3.28 -17.56
CA PHE A 9 -5.80 -2.32 -17.31
C PHE A 9 -7.18 -2.99 -17.38
N GLY A 10 -8.06 -2.66 -16.43
CA GLY A 10 -9.40 -3.26 -16.31
C GLY A 10 -9.44 -4.66 -15.70
N LYS A 11 -8.30 -5.33 -15.49
CA LYS A 11 -8.25 -6.67 -14.88
C LYS A 11 -8.21 -6.66 -13.35
N ASN A 12 -7.95 -5.52 -12.72
CA ASN A 12 -7.83 -5.38 -11.27
C ASN A 12 -6.80 -6.33 -10.63
N ILE A 13 -5.68 -6.56 -11.32
CA ILE A 13 -4.56 -7.37 -10.84
C ILE A 13 -3.28 -6.55 -10.65
N ALA A 14 -3.34 -5.23 -10.86
CA ALA A 14 -2.21 -4.35 -10.66
C ALA A 14 -1.91 -4.24 -9.15
N ASN A 15 -0.64 -4.31 -8.78
CA ASN A 15 -0.19 -4.16 -7.41
C ASN A 15 -0.35 -2.71 -6.93
N PRO A 16 -1.19 -2.42 -5.92
CA PRO A 16 -1.39 -1.04 -5.46
C PRO A 16 -0.27 -0.53 -4.54
N ILE A 17 0.64 -1.40 -4.06
CA ILE A 17 1.60 -1.08 -2.99
C ILE A 17 2.49 0.11 -3.38
N ALA A 18 2.99 0.16 -4.62
CA ALA A 18 3.88 1.24 -5.05
C ALA A 18 3.20 2.62 -4.99
N MET A 19 1.91 2.70 -5.35
CA MET A 19 1.14 3.94 -5.29
C MET A 19 0.89 4.36 -3.83
N ILE A 20 0.54 3.41 -2.96
CA ILE A 20 0.27 3.67 -1.54
C ILE A 20 1.55 4.12 -0.83
N TRP A 21 2.66 3.44 -1.04
CA TRP A 21 3.96 3.81 -0.46
C TRP A 21 4.39 5.20 -0.94
N SER A 22 4.16 5.54 -2.21
CA SER A 22 4.41 6.91 -2.70
C SER A 22 3.59 7.96 -1.93
N GLY A 23 2.36 7.62 -1.54
CA GLY A 23 1.55 8.43 -0.62
C GLY A 23 2.15 8.56 0.78
N ALA A 24 2.68 7.47 1.35
CA ALA A 24 3.38 7.52 2.64
C ALA A 24 4.59 8.45 2.60
N LEU A 25 5.45 8.33 1.57
CA LEU A 25 6.61 9.22 1.39
C LEU A 25 6.19 10.68 1.22
N MET A 26 5.04 10.93 0.58
CA MET A 26 4.48 12.28 0.48
C MET A 26 4.09 12.84 1.85
N LEU A 27 3.54 12.03 2.76
CA LEU A 27 3.22 12.46 4.12
C LEU A 27 4.49 12.84 4.89
N GLU A 28 5.52 12.00 4.84
CA GLU A 28 6.82 12.28 5.46
C GLU A 28 7.40 13.61 4.94
N PHE A 29 7.38 13.82 3.63
CA PHE A 29 7.89 15.04 2.99
C PHE A 29 7.09 16.30 3.41
N LEU A 30 5.76 16.23 3.38
CA LEU A 30 4.89 17.37 3.71
C LEU A 30 4.87 17.67 5.21
N GLY A 31 5.12 16.67 6.05
CA GLY A 31 5.10 16.81 7.51
C GLY A 31 6.19 17.72 8.07
N GLN A 32 7.33 17.84 7.37
CA GLN A 32 8.44 18.72 7.78
C GLN A 32 8.87 18.57 9.26
N GLY A 33 8.80 17.35 9.81
CA GLY A 33 9.12 17.06 11.21
C GLY A 33 7.92 17.08 12.17
N ASP A 34 6.69 17.28 11.69
CA ASP A 34 5.48 17.08 12.50
C ASP A 34 5.26 15.58 12.77
N GLU A 35 5.29 15.22 14.06
CA GLU A 35 5.21 13.83 14.54
C GLU A 35 3.96 13.10 14.03
N ARG A 36 2.84 13.80 13.77
CA ARG A 36 1.60 13.17 13.27
C ARG A 36 1.78 12.61 11.86
N PHE A 37 2.56 13.30 11.04
CA PHE A 37 2.85 12.86 9.68
C PHE A 37 3.84 11.71 9.67
N THR A 38 4.85 11.75 10.54
CA THR A 38 5.78 10.63 10.74
C THR A 38 5.04 9.38 11.22
N ALA A 39 4.16 9.50 12.22
CA ALA A 39 3.34 8.39 12.69
C ALA A 39 2.46 7.81 11.57
N ALA A 40 1.80 8.68 10.79
CA ALA A 40 0.96 8.23 9.67
C ALA A 40 1.78 7.52 8.57
N HIS A 41 2.99 8.01 8.24
CA HIS A 41 3.92 7.33 7.34
C HIS A 41 4.25 5.93 7.88
N ASP A 42 4.70 5.83 9.13
CA ASP A 42 5.17 4.60 9.74
C ASP A 42 4.07 3.55 9.87
N GLU A 43 2.84 3.97 10.19
CA GLU A 43 1.65 3.11 10.20
C GLU A 43 1.36 2.51 8.81
N ILE A 44 1.45 3.32 7.75
CA ILE A 44 1.22 2.83 6.38
C ILE A 44 2.32 1.83 5.97
N ILE A 45 3.59 2.12 6.28
CA ILE A 45 4.70 1.21 5.99
C ILE A 45 4.50 -0.12 6.72
N THR A 46 4.20 -0.07 8.02
CA THR A 46 3.94 -1.25 8.84
C THR A 46 2.76 -2.06 8.30
N ALA A 47 1.68 -1.41 7.88
CA ALA A 47 0.52 -2.08 7.28
C ALA A 47 0.87 -2.78 5.96
N ILE A 48 1.69 -2.17 5.11
CA ILE A 48 2.20 -2.78 3.87
C ILE A 48 3.03 -4.03 4.19
N GLU A 49 3.97 -3.92 5.13
CA GLU A 49 4.83 -5.04 5.54
C GLU A 49 4.00 -6.23 6.04
N GLN A 50 3.01 -5.97 6.89
CA GLN A 50 2.10 -7.00 7.41
C GLN A 50 1.25 -7.66 6.33
N VAL A 51 0.82 -6.92 5.30
CA VAL A 51 0.08 -7.48 4.15
C VAL A 51 0.98 -8.40 3.35
N ILE A 52 2.19 -7.95 3.02
CA ILE A 52 3.17 -8.74 2.28
C ILE A 52 3.51 -10.01 3.07
N ALA A 53 3.78 -9.88 4.37
CA ALA A 53 4.11 -11.01 5.24
C ALA A 53 2.97 -12.04 5.37
N SER A 54 1.72 -11.59 5.30
CA SER A 54 0.55 -12.48 5.33
C SER A 54 0.31 -13.24 4.01
N GLY A 55 0.93 -12.82 2.91
CA GLY A 55 0.70 -13.40 1.58
C GLY A 55 -0.59 -12.94 0.90
N ASP A 56 -1.35 -12.02 1.50
CA ASP A 56 -2.54 -11.38 0.90
C ASP A 56 -2.14 -10.33 -0.16
N VAL A 57 -1.45 -10.78 -1.22
CA VAL A 57 -0.88 -9.92 -2.27
C VAL A 57 -1.44 -10.22 -3.66
N THR A 58 -1.14 -9.33 -4.61
CA THR A 58 -1.50 -9.46 -6.03
C THR A 58 -0.66 -10.54 -6.75
N PRO A 59 -1.06 -10.98 -7.96
CA PRO A 59 -0.40 -12.07 -8.68
C PRO A 59 1.08 -11.84 -9.02
N ASP A 60 1.51 -10.59 -9.20
CA ASP A 60 2.92 -10.22 -9.44
C ASP A 60 3.84 -10.56 -8.26
N LEU A 61 3.29 -10.59 -7.03
CA LEU A 61 3.98 -11.01 -5.81
C LEU A 61 3.68 -12.47 -5.42
N GLY A 62 3.04 -13.25 -6.31
CA GLY A 62 2.72 -14.66 -6.08
C GLY A 62 1.43 -14.92 -5.30
N GLY A 63 0.63 -13.88 -5.03
CA GLY A 63 -0.66 -14.02 -4.37
C GLY A 63 -1.83 -14.20 -5.33
N LYS A 64 -3.06 -14.10 -4.81
CA LYS A 64 -4.31 -14.29 -5.57
C LYS A 64 -5.30 -13.14 -5.41
N ARG A 65 -4.93 -12.09 -4.68
CA ARG A 65 -5.82 -10.96 -4.39
C ARG A 65 -5.88 -10.01 -5.58
N SER A 66 -7.03 -9.35 -5.72
CA SER A 66 -7.20 -8.22 -6.62
C SER A 66 -6.57 -6.94 -6.06
N THR A 67 -6.42 -5.93 -6.92
CA THR A 67 -5.95 -4.58 -6.55
C THR A 67 -6.77 -4.01 -5.38
N GLN A 68 -8.09 -4.13 -5.42
CA GLN A 68 -8.98 -3.59 -4.39
C GLN A 68 -8.86 -4.36 -3.08
N GLU A 69 -8.72 -5.69 -3.13
CA GLU A 69 -8.55 -6.51 -1.93
C GLU A 69 -7.24 -6.18 -1.20
N VAL A 70 -6.13 -6.03 -1.92
CA VAL A 70 -4.85 -5.63 -1.30
C VAL A 70 -4.96 -4.22 -0.71
N GLY A 71 -5.57 -3.28 -1.43
CA GLY A 71 -5.81 -1.92 -0.91
C GLY A 71 -6.66 -1.91 0.37
N ALA A 72 -7.75 -2.68 0.39
CA ALA A 72 -8.59 -2.82 1.57
C ALA A 72 -7.86 -3.50 2.73
N ALA A 73 -7.02 -4.50 2.45
CA ALA A 73 -6.21 -5.20 3.46
C ALA A 73 -5.17 -4.28 4.11
N ILE A 74 -4.57 -3.36 3.35
CA ILE A 74 -3.67 -2.31 3.88
C ILE A 74 -4.48 -1.32 4.73
N ALA A 75 -5.57 -0.77 4.19
CA ALA A 75 -6.39 0.21 4.89
C ALA A 75 -6.98 -0.33 6.21
N GLY A 76 -7.38 -1.61 6.23
CA GLY A 76 -7.87 -2.28 7.43
C GLY A 76 -6.83 -2.38 8.53
N ARG A 77 -5.55 -2.60 8.19
CA ARG A 77 -4.45 -2.66 9.17
C ARG A 77 -4.10 -1.29 9.74
N VAL A 78 -4.09 -0.24 8.90
CA VAL A 78 -3.91 1.14 9.37
C VAL A 78 -5.02 1.52 10.36
N SER A 79 -6.27 1.18 10.05
CA SER A 79 -7.42 1.52 10.91
C SER A 79 -7.46 0.74 12.23
N ALA A 80 -6.79 -0.43 12.30
CA ALA A 80 -6.75 -1.29 13.47
C ALA A 80 -5.57 -0.99 14.43
N ALA A 81 -4.66 -0.09 14.05
CA ALA A 81 -3.49 0.29 14.85
C ALA A 81 -3.79 1.36 15.93
N GLN A 82 -5.07 1.68 16.16
CA GLN A 82 -5.54 2.68 17.13
C GLN A 82 -5.89 2.08 18.49
#